data_AF-A0A2V8VE18-F1
#
_entry.id   AF-A0A2V8VE18-F1
#
_cell.length_a   1.000
_cell.length_b   1.000
_cell.length_c   1.000
_cell.angle_alpha   90.00
_cell.angle_beta   90.00
_cell.angle_gamma   90.00
#
_symmetry.space_group_name_H-M   'P 1'
#
loop_
_entity.id
_entity.type
_entity.pdbx_description
1 polymer ?
#
loop_
_entity_poly.entity_id
_entity_poly.type
_entity_poly.pdbx_seq_one_letter_code
_entity_poly.pdbx_strand_id
1 'polypeptide(L)'
;MILSDQLSAYQLAEPDAEQAALWVFVKTKEPQIEWHMDQRVGKQLIEFLDKAQYIGGEIAARHFYKRPGKSCSWCDYLPMCVGVGDKAKANESLIQIR
;
A
#
# COMPACT_ATOMS: atom_id res chain seq x y z
N MET A 1 3.33 -5.95 11.23
CA MET A 1 3.59 -4.91 10.21
C MET A 1 4.38 -3.84 10.92
N ILE A 2 5.65 -3.65 10.56
CA ILE A 2 6.60 -2.96 11.45
C ILE A 2 6.37 -1.44 11.45
N LEU A 3 5.81 -0.83 10.38
CA LEU A 3 5.46 0.60 10.27
C LEU A 3 4.41 0.85 9.17
N SER A 4 3.80 2.05 9.15
CA SER A 4 2.85 2.48 8.11
C SER A 4 3.51 3.40 7.08
N ASP A 5 3.66 2.97 5.82
CA ASP A 5 4.23 3.81 4.74
C ASP A 5 3.47 5.13 4.57
N GLN A 6 2.16 5.11 4.81
CA GLN A 6 1.31 6.30 4.72
C GLN A 6 1.72 7.36 5.75
N LEU A 7 1.96 6.97 7.00
CA LEU A 7 2.40 7.90 8.04
C LEU A 7 3.79 8.48 7.73
N SER A 8 4.66 7.65 7.15
CA SER A 8 5.97 8.07 6.65
C SER A 8 5.86 9.18 5.61
N ALA A 9 4.96 9.00 4.65
CA ALA A 9 4.74 9.96 3.58
C ALA A 9 4.22 11.29 4.13
N TYR A 10 3.26 11.26 5.06
CA TYR A 10 2.73 12.48 5.66
C TYR A 10 3.77 13.26 6.48
N GLN A 11 4.58 12.56 7.27
CA GLN A 11 5.63 13.23 8.05
C GLN A 11 6.71 13.86 7.16
N LEU A 12 7.03 13.24 6.01
CA LEU A 12 7.95 13.83 5.04
C LEU A 12 7.36 15.00 4.25
N ALA A 13 6.04 14.98 4.02
CA ALA A 13 5.34 16.08 3.36
C ALA A 13 5.24 17.33 4.25
N GLU A 14 5.17 17.14 5.57
CA GLU A 14 5.04 18.20 6.58
C GLU A 14 6.22 18.13 7.58
N PRO A 15 7.43 18.58 7.18
CA PRO A 15 8.64 18.39 7.99
C PRO A 15 8.64 19.16 9.31
N ASP A 16 7.82 20.20 9.42
CA ASP A 16 7.66 20.99 10.65
C ASP A 16 6.72 20.32 11.67
N ALA A 17 6.00 19.27 11.26
CA ALA A 17 5.15 18.51 12.18
C ALA A 17 6.01 17.60 13.07
N GLU A 18 5.87 17.77 14.38
CA GLU A 18 6.59 16.97 15.37
C GLU A 18 6.24 15.47 15.26
N GLN A 19 4.97 15.16 14.96
CA GLN A 19 4.49 13.78 14.86
C GLN A 19 3.28 13.67 13.93
N ALA A 20 3.19 12.53 13.23
CA ALA A 20 1.99 12.11 12.50
C ALA A 20 1.34 10.89 13.17
N ALA A 21 0.01 10.84 13.16
CA ALA A 21 -0.76 9.72 13.70
C ALA A 21 -1.91 9.35 12.75
N LEU A 22 -2.22 8.04 12.69
CA LEU A 22 -3.38 7.52 11.98
C LEU A 22 -4.38 7.04 13.01
N TRP A 23 -5.57 7.63 13.02
CA TRP A 23 -6.64 7.24 13.93
C TRP A 23 -7.68 6.44 13.15
N VAL A 24 -7.92 5.22 13.60
CA VAL A 24 -8.88 4.32 12.97
C VAL A 24 -10.08 4.20 13.87
N PHE A 25 -11.23 4.68 13.40
CA PHE A 25 -12.51 4.45 14.06
C PHE A 25 -13.01 3.04 13.69
N VAL A 26 -12.92 2.13 14.66
CA VAL A 26 -13.31 0.73 14.48
C VAL A 26 -14.81 0.61 14.69
N LYS A 27 -15.50 0.22 13.62
CA LYS A 27 -16.96 0.04 13.60
C LYS A 27 -17.33 -1.34 14.15
N THR A 28 -17.26 -1.49 15.46
CA THR A 28 -17.72 -2.66 16.22
C THR A 28 -19.04 -2.38 16.94
N LYS A 29 -19.66 -3.40 17.54
CA LYS A 29 -20.88 -3.25 18.37
C LYS A 29 -20.67 -2.21 19.48
N GLU A 30 -19.49 -2.23 20.08
CA GLU A 30 -18.97 -1.18 20.95
C GLU A 30 -17.87 -0.44 20.18
N PRO A 31 -18.12 0.78 19.68
CA PRO A 31 -17.15 1.48 18.84
C PRO A 31 -15.84 1.78 19.57
N GLN A 32 -14.72 1.69 18.87
CA GLN A 32 -13.38 1.90 19.43
C GLN A 32 -12.55 2.81 18.54
N ILE A 33 -11.53 3.44 19.14
CA ILE A 33 -10.54 4.22 18.41
C ILE A 33 -9.20 3.51 18.58
N GLU A 34 -8.61 3.09 17.47
CA GLU A 34 -7.23 2.62 17.44
C GLU A 34 -6.29 3.75 17.04
N TRP A 35 -5.21 3.87 17.79
CA TRP A 35 -4.20 4.92 17.63
C TRP A 35 -2.93 4.31 17.08
N HIS A 36 -2.63 4.62 15.83
CA HIS A 36 -1.40 4.17 15.17
C HIS A 36 -0.47 5.36 15.08
N MET A 37 0.51 5.40 15.98
CA MET A 37 1.61 6.34 15.95
C MET A 37 2.86 5.63 15.51
N ASP A 38 3.73 6.37 14.85
CA ASP A 38 4.99 5.83 14.36
C ASP A 38 6.14 6.73 14.81
N GLN A 39 7.17 6.13 15.41
CA GLN A 39 8.41 6.82 15.76
C GLN A 39 9.51 6.28 14.85
N ARG A 40 9.83 7.06 13.81
CA ARG A 40 10.77 6.66 12.77
C ARG A 40 12.20 6.69 13.31
N VAL A 41 12.84 5.52 13.33
CA VAL A 41 14.30 5.40 13.52
C VAL A 41 14.97 5.50 12.14
N GLY A 42 16.14 6.12 12.03
CA GLY A 42 16.76 6.45 10.73
C GLY A 42 16.80 5.32 9.68
N LYS A 43 17.00 4.07 10.11
CA LYS A 43 16.97 2.88 9.22
C LYS A 43 15.64 2.73 8.48
N GLN A 44 14.53 2.94 9.17
CA GLN A 44 13.19 2.74 8.63
C GLN A 44 12.81 3.82 7.62
N LEU A 45 13.31 5.04 7.83
CA LEU A 45 13.17 6.12 6.87
C LEU A 45 13.93 5.80 5.57
N ILE A 46 15.15 5.29 5.68
CA ILE A 46 15.94 4.87 4.51
C ILE A 46 15.20 3.77 3.73
N GLU A 47 14.69 2.74 4.42
CA GLU A 47 13.91 1.67 3.77
C GLU A 47 12.68 2.21 3.01
N PHE A 48 11.98 3.19 3.59
CA PHE A 48 10.85 3.86 2.93
C PHE A 48 11.30 4.64 1.69
N LEU A 49 12.37 5.44 1.81
CA LEU A 49 12.88 6.26 0.71
C LEU A 49 13.39 5.40 -0.45
N ASP A 50 14.14 4.33 -0.17
CA ASP A 50 14.61 3.38 -1.17
C ASP A 50 13.44 2.74 -1.94
N LYS A 51 12.40 2.34 -1.20
CA LYS A 51 11.17 1.82 -1.79
C LYS A 51 10.47 2.86 -2.66
N ALA A 52 10.30 4.09 -2.16
CA ALA A 52 9.63 5.16 -2.89
C ALA A 52 10.37 5.52 -4.17
N GLN A 53 11.71 5.59 -4.12
CA GLN A 53 12.56 5.84 -5.27
C GLN A 53 12.44 4.72 -6.31
N TYR A 54 12.52 3.45 -5.88
CA TYR A 54 12.40 2.32 -6.80
C TYR A 54 11.04 2.28 -7.50
N ILE A 55 9.94 2.38 -6.74
CA ILE A 55 8.59 2.35 -7.30
C ILE A 55 8.34 3.56 -8.21
N GLY A 56 8.79 4.75 -7.81
CA GLY A 56 8.69 5.95 -8.63
C GLY A 56 9.42 5.83 -9.97
N GLY A 57 10.61 5.22 -9.96
CA GLY A 57 11.38 4.93 -11.18
C GLY A 57 10.65 3.97 -12.13
N GLU A 58 10.10 2.88 -11.61
CA GLU A 58 9.35 1.91 -12.40
C GLU A 58 8.08 2.53 -13.03
N ILE A 59 7.36 3.37 -12.27
CA ILE A 59 6.21 4.12 -12.77
C ILE A 59 6.62 5.07 -13.91
N ALA A 60 7.71 5.83 -13.71
CA ALA A 60 8.22 6.75 -14.73
C ALA A 60 8.64 6.02 -16.02
N ALA A 61 9.22 4.82 -15.87
CA ALA A 61 9.58 3.93 -16.98
C ALA A 61 8.38 3.20 -17.61
N ARG A 62 7.15 3.38 -17.07
CA ARG A 62 5.94 2.63 -17.45
C ARG A 62 6.12 1.12 -17.31
N HIS A 63 6.99 0.69 -16.41
CA HIS A 63 7.23 -0.71 -16.12
C HIS A 63 6.38 -1.14 -14.92
N PHE A 64 5.34 -1.93 -15.19
CA PHE A 64 4.41 -2.43 -14.18
C PHE A 64 4.59 -3.94 -14.02
N TYR A 65 5.59 -4.33 -13.24
CA TYR A 65 5.79 -5.74 -12.94
C TYR A 65 4.59 -6.29 -12.16
N LYS A 66 4.20 -7.54 -12.46
CA LYS A 66 3.08 -8.20 -11.77
C LYS A 66 3.62 -8.92 -10.54
N ARG A 67 3.01 -8.69 -9.38
CA ARG A 67 3.19 -9.51 -8.17
C ARG A 67 1.88 -10.16 -7.78
N PRO A 68 1.55 -11.33 -8.34
CA PRO A 68 0.36 -12.05 -7.94
C PRO A 68 0.40 -12.41 -6.46
N GLY A 69 -0.74 -12.30 -5.78
CA GLY A 69 -0.84 -12.60 -4.35
C GLY A 69 -2.27 -12.51 -3.85
N LYS A 70 -2.45 -12.66 -2.53
CA LYS A 70 -3.78 -12.68 -1.90
C LYS A 70 -4.59 -11.42 -2.19
N SER A 71 -3.94 -10.26 -2.33
CA SER A 71 -4.62 -8.99 -2.61
C SER A 71 -5.22 -8.90 -4.03
N CYS A 72 -4.83 -9.77 -4.96
CA CYS A 72 -5.36 -9.75 -6.33
C CYS A 72 -6.87 -10.00 -6.38
N SER A 73 -7.42 -10.80 -5.46
CA SER A 73 -8.87 -11.08 -5.41
C SER A 73 -9.71 -9.86 -5.04
N TRP A 74 -9.09 -8.82 -4.51
CA TRP A 74 -9.75 -7.56 -4.12
C TRP A 74 -9.22 -6.37 -4.93
N CYS A 75 -8.48 -6.62 -6.01
CA CYS A 75 -7.90 -5.58 -6.84
C CYS A 75 -8.89 -5.12 -7.91
N ASP A 76 -9.31 -3.86 -7.87
CA ASP A 76 -10.20 -3.29 -8.89
C ASP A 76 -9.56 -3.22 -10.28
N TYR A 77 -8.22 -3.18 -10.33
CA TYR A 77 -7.44 -3.11 -11.56
C TYR A 77 -7.03 -4.48 -12.12
N LEU A 78 -7.50 -5.57 -11.53
CA LEU A 78 -7.19 -6.92 -12.00
C LEU A 78 -7.47 -7.10 -13.51
N PRO A 79 -8.62 -6.67 -14.08
CA PRO A 79 -8.91 -6.81 -15.51
C PRO A 79 -7.83 -6.19 -16.40
N MET A 80 -7.38 -4.97 -16.05
CA MET A 80 -6.31 -4.29 -16.77
C MET A 80 -4.96 -5.00 -16.57
N CYS A 81 -4.68 -5.47 -15.36
CA CYS A 81 -3.43 -6.16 -15.03
C CYS A 81 -3.26 -7.46 -15.83
N VAL A 82 -4.30 -8.28 -15.96
CA VAL A 82 -4.22 -9.55 -16.71
C VAL A 82 -4.53 -9.40 -18.20
N GLY A 83 -4.89 -8.20 -18.65
CA GLY A 83 -5.21 -7.93 -20.06
C GLY A 83 -6.56 -8.51 -20.49
N VAL A 84 -7.46 -8.75 -19.53
CA VAL A 84 -8.80 -9.30 -19.77
C VAL A 84 -9.81 -8.25 -19.36
N GLY A 85 -10.47 -7.59 -20.31
CA GLY A 85 -11.39 -6.47 -20.04
C GLY A 85 -12.64 -6.82 -19.19
N ASP A 86 -12.82 -8.09 -18.84
CA ASP A 86 -13.94 -8.61 -18.06
C ASP A 86 -13.46 -9.10 -16.68
N LYS A 87 -14.09 -8.61 -15.61
CA LYS A 87 -13.74 -8.94 -14.21
C LYS A 87 -13.97 -10.40 -13.85
N ALA A 88 -15.00 -11.06 -14.40
CA ALA A 88 -15.25 -12.48 -14.16
C ALA A 88 -14.14 -13.33 -14.76
N LYS A 89 -13.80 -13.08 -16.03
CA LYS A 89 -12.69 -13.76 -16.71
C LYS A 89 -11.33 -13.46 -16.07
N ALA A 90 -11.14 -12.24 -15.58
CA ALA A 90 -9.94 -11.87 -14.83
C ALA A 90 -9.83 -12.66 -13.51
N ASN A 91 -10.94 -12.89 -12.81
CA ASN A 91 -10.97 -13.71 -11.59
C ASN A 91 -10.68 -15.19 -11.87
N GLU A 92 -11.15 -15.75 -13.00
CA GLU A 92 -10.82 -17.12 -13.42
C GLU A 92 -9.30 -17.30 -13.60
N SER A 93 -8.61 -16.27 -14.10
CA SER A 93 -7.15 -16.30 -14.25
C SER A 93 -6.40 -16.43 -12.92
N LEU A 94 -7.01 -16.01 -11.80
CA LEU A 94 -6.40 -16.17 -10.47
C LEU A 94 -6.34 -17.62 -10.00
N ILE A 95 -7.20 -18.50 -10.54
CA ILE A 95 -7.16 -19.95 -10.25
C ILE A 95 -5.90 -20.58 -10.85
N GLN A 96 -5.43 -20.04 -11.99
CA GLN A 96 -4.24 -20.53 -12.70
C GLN A 96 -2.91 -20.02 -12.11
N ILE A 97 -2.96 -19.04 -11.20
CA ILE A 97 -1.77 -18.42 -10.57
C ILE A 97 -1.53 -18.96 -9.14
N ARG A 98 -2.39 -19.85 -8.65
CA ARG A 98 -2.29 -20.47 -7.33
C ARG A 98 -1.30 -21.64 -7.28
#